data_AF-A0A0C9RVJ4-F1
#
_entry.id   AF-A0A0C9RVJ4-F1
#
_cell.length_a   1.000
_cell.length_b   1.000
_cell.length_c   1.000
_cell.angle_alpha   90.00
_cell.angle_beta   90.00
_cell.angle_gamma   90.00
#
_symmetry.space_group_name_H-M   'P 1'
#
loop_
_entity.id
_entity.type
_entity.pdbx_description
1 polymer ?
#
loop_
_entity_poly.entity_id
_entity_poly.type
_entity_poly.pdbx_seq_one_letter_code
_entity_poly.pdbx_strand_id
1 'polypeptide(L)' 'MQRYLVVAVIVLLCMHSLMPRVKGCNPSLRPGKNPRYTCVADDCGKRGVCGTPCKCIGNNNPWCNGYCTTG' A
#
# COMPACT_ATOMS: atom_id res chain seq x y z
N MET A 1 25.67 14.88 -23.90
CA MET A 1 26.07 14.37 -22.58
C MET A 1 25.14 14.87 -21.46
N GLN A 2 25.02 16.18 -21.24
CA GLN A 2 24.27 16.78 -20.12
C GLN A 2 22.75 16.49 -20.12
N ARG A 3 22.12 16.41 -21.31
CA ARG A 3 20.69 16.10 -21.43
C ARG A 3 20.32 14.70 -20.91
N TYR A 4 21.22 13.72 -21.07
CA TYR A 4 20.99 12.35 -20.58
C TYR A 4 21.05 12.27 -19.05
N LEU A 5 21.89 13.09 -18.42
CA LEU A 5 21.96 13.18 -16.95
C LEU A 5 20.67 13.76 -16.37
N VAL A 6 20.11 14.81 -16.98
CA VAL A 6 18.84 15.39 -16.53
C VAL A 6 17.70 14.39 -16.62
N VAL A 7 17.61 13.64 -17.72
CA VAL A 7 16.59 12.59 -17.90
C VAL A 7 16.76 11.48 -16.85
N ALA A 8 17.99 11.03 -16.59
CA ALA A 8 18.26 10.00 -15.59
C ALA A 8 17.85 10.44 -14.17
N VAL A 9 18.12 11.70 -13.80
CA VAL A 9 17.73 12.28 -12.50
C VAL A 9 16.21 12.33 -12.35
N ILE A 10 15.48 12.74 -13.38
CA ILE A 10 14.01 12.77 -13.37
C ILE A 10 13.44 11.35 -13.20
N VAL A 11 13.96 10.38 -13.96
CA VAL A 11 13.53 8.98 -13.86
C VAL A 11 13.80 8.40 -12.47
N LEU A 12 14.97 8.68 -11.89
CA LEU A 12 15.33 8.23 -10.54
C LEU A 12 14.43 8.85 -9.46
N LEU A 13 14.05 10.12 -9.58
CA LEU A 13 13.11 10.78 -8.66
C LEU A 13 11.70 10.21 -8.78
N CYS A 14 11.25 9.89 -9.99
CA CYS A 14 9.97 9.21 -10.21
C CYS A 14 9.98 7.82 -9.56
N MET A 15 11.02 7.02 -9.78
CA MET A 15 11.16 5.70 -9.16
C MET A 15 11.24 5.77 -7.63
N HIS A 16 12.01 6.72 -7.08
CA HIS A 16 12.07 6.94 -5.63
C HIS A 16 10.75 7.42 -5.02
N SER A 17 9.91 8.13 -5.77
CA SER A 17 8.57 8.52 -5.31
C SER A 17 7.59 7.34 -5.35
N LEU A 18 7.85 6.34 -6.18
CA LEU A 18 7.08 5.09 -6.26
C LEU A 18 7.54 4.04 -5.22
N MET A 19 8.81 4.00 -4.83
CA MET A 19 9.35 2.95 -3.95
C MET A 19 8.82 2.94 -2.50
N PRO A 20 8.58 4.07 -1.80
CA PRO A 20 7.94 4.06 -0.49
C PRO A 20 6.51 3.53 -0.53
N ARG A 21 5.88 3.52 -1.72
CA ARG A 21 4.49 3.08 -1.92
C ARG A 21 4.31 1.57 -2.10
N VAL A 22 5.36 0.81 -2.39
CA VAL A 22 5.22 -0.66 -2.59
C VAL A 22 5.06 -1.45 -1.29
N LYS A 23 5.46 -0.93 -0.12
CA LYS A 23 5.22 -1.63 1.16
C LYS A 23 3.73 -1.82 1.46
N GLY A 24 2.89 -0.86 1.08
CA GLY A 24 1.43 -1.01 1.18
C GLY A 24 0.84 -1.97 0.14
N CYS A 25 1.54 -2.16 -0.99
CA CYS A 25 1.09 -3.00 -2.10
C CYS A 25 1.65 -4.43 -2.05
N ASN A 26 2.49 -4.77 -1.07
CA ASN A 26 3.07 -6.10 -1.00
C ASN A 26 2.12 -7.04 -0.23
N PRO A 27 1.38 -7.93 -0.91
CA PRO A 27 0.44 -8.81 -0.27
C PRO A 27 1.12 -9.80 0.70
N SER A 28 2.41 -10.08 0.53
CA SER A 28 3.16 -10.98 1.41
C SER A 28 3.40 -10.41 2.81
N LEU A 29 3.23 -9.10 3.00
CA LEU A 29 3.31 -8.45 4.32
C LEU A 29 1.94 -8.39 5.02
N ARG A 30 0.88 -8.86 4.35
CA ARG A 30 -0.46 -8.84 4.94
C ARG A 30 -0.59 -9.92 5.99
N PRO A 31 -1.28 -9.64 7.11
CA PRO A 31 -1.59 -10.66 8.09
C PRO A 31 -2.44 -11.77 7.43
N GLY A 32 -2.26 -13.00 7.90
CA GLY A 32 -3.17 -14.09 7.54
C GLY A 32 -4.57 -13.85 8.13
N LYS A 33 -5.58 -14.52 7.58
CA LYS A 33 -6.94 -14.48 8.11
C LYS A 33 -6.95 -14.87 9.59
N ASN A 34 -7.67 -14.09 10.39
CA ASN A 34 -7.84 -14.35 11.81
C ASN A 34 -9.23 -14.93 12.08
N PRO A 35 -9.36 -16.14 12.67
CA PRO A 35 -10.67 -16.74 12.95
C PRO A 35 -11.49 -15.95 13.98
N ARG A 36 -10.84 -15.16 14.85
CA ARG A 36 -11.49 -14.29 15.83
C ARG A 36 -11.96 -12.97 15.24
N TYR A 37 -11.29 -12.50 14.19
CA TYR A 37 -11.57 -11.23 13.54
C TYR A 37 -11.61 -11.46 12.03
N THR A 38 -12.80 -11.81 11.53
CA THR A 38 -13.02 -12.18 10.12
C THR A 38 -12.66 -11.07 9.14
N CYS A 39 -12.63 -9.82 9.61
CA CYS A 39 -12.22 -8.65 8.84
C CYS A 39 -10.71 -8.55 8.60
N VAL A 40 -9.87 -9.35 9.27
CA VAL A 40 -8.40 -9.30 9.07
C VAL A 40 -8.04 -9.89 7.71
N ALA A 41 -7.10 -9.23 7.02
CA ALA A 41 -6.63 -9.55 5.67
C ALA A 41 -7.56 -9.13 4.52
N ASP A 42 -8.76 -8.61 4.82
CA ASP A 42 -9.64 -8.04 3.81
C ASP A 42 -9.00 -6.80 3.16
N ASP A 43 -9.25 -6.60 1.87
CA ASP A 43 -8.80 -5.41 1.15
C ASP A 43 -9.57 -4.16 1.60
N CYS A 44 -8.85 -3.09 1.90
CA CYS A 44 -9.45 -1.78 2.16
C CYS A 44 -8.71 -0.70 1.36
N GLY A 45 -9.43 0.04 0.53
CA GLY A 45 -8.85 1.01 -0.41
C GLY A 45 -9.55 2.37 -0.34
N LYS A 46 -9.45 3.15 -1.42
CA LYS A 46 -10.12 4.47 -1.57
C LYS A 46 -11.65 4.43 -1.35
N ARG A 47 -12.28 3.26 -1.40
CA ARG A 47 -13.72 3.04 -1.18
C ARG A 47 -14.05 1.86 -0.26
N GLY A 48 -13.04 1.19 0.29
CA GLY A 48 -13.24 0.02 1.15
C GLY A 48 -13.17 0.40 2.62
N VAL A 49 -14.12 -0.08 3.41
CA VAL A 49 -14.13 0.09 4.87
C VAL A 49 -13.90 -1.27 5.51
N CYS A 50 -13.06 -1.32 6.54
CA CYS A 50 -12.93 -2.52 7.35
C CYS A 50 -14.15 -2.65 8.27
N GLY A 51 -14.66 -3.87 8.44
CA GLY A 51 -15.65 -4.14 9.48
C GLY A 51 -15.05 -3.92 10.88
N THR A 52 -15.86 -3.45 11.83
CA THR A 52 -15.45 -3.32 13.24
C THR A 52 -15.17 -4.72 13.82
N PRO A 53 -14.05 -4.96 14.55
CA PRO A 53 -13.12 -4.01 15.16
C PRO A 53 -11.84 -3.73 14.32
N CYS A 54 -11.82 -4.02 13.03
CA CYS A 54 -10.63 -3.83 12.20
C CYS A 54 -10.43 -2.37 11.75
N LYS A 55 -9.16 -1.99 11.56
CA LYS A 55 -8.71 -0.73 10.97
C LYS A 55 -8.01 -0.97 9.64
N CYS A 56 -8.13 0.00 8.75
CA CYS A 56 -7.50 -0.07 7.43
C CYS A 56 -6.07 0.47 7.47
N ILE A 57 -5.11 -0.33 6.99
CA ILE A 57 -3.71 0.07 6.82
C ILE A 57 -3.40 0.22 5.33
N GLY A 58 -2.89 1.39 4.94
CA GLY A 58 -2.42 1.64 3.57
C GLY A 58 -3.41 2.28 2.60
N ASN A 59 -4.61 2.72 3.05
CA ASN A 59 -5.58 3.40 2.16
C ASN A 59 -5.10 4.74 1.57
N ASN A 60 -4.06 5.34 2.15
CA ASN A 60 -3.47 6.60 1.68
C ASN A 60 -2.62 6.40 0.42
N ASN A 61 -2.45 5.16 -0.06
CA ASN A 61 -1.74 4.90 -1.30
C ASN A 61 -2.71 4.92 -2.51
N PRO A 62 -2.56 5.85 -3.46
CA PRO A 62 -3.42 5.89 -4.64
C PRO A 62 -3.16 4.78 -5.67
N TRP A 63 -2.11 3.97 -5.50
CA TRP A 63 -1.68 2.95 -6.46
C TRP A 63 -2.07 1.52 -6.08
N CYS A 64 -2.51 1.28 -4.84
CA CYS A 64 -2.98 -0.04 -4.43
C CYS A 64 -3.91 0.03 -3.23
N ASN A 65 -4.63 -1.07 -3.02
CA ASN A 65 -5.49 -1.24 -1.87
C ASN A 65 -4.65 -1.61 -0.64
N GLY A 66 -4.97 -0.98 0.48
CA GLY A 66 -4.52 -1.39 1.79
C GLY A 66 -5.22 -2.68 2.25
N TYR A 67 -5.02 -3.04 3.51
CA TYR A 67 -5.60 -4.22 4.12
C TYR A 67 -6.10 -3.94 5.53
N CYS A 68 -7.06 -4.73 5.97
CA CYS A 68 -7.64 -4.65 7.29
C CYS A 68 -6.82 -5.43 8.32
N THR A 69 -6.59 -4.80 9.47
CA THR A 69 -5.92 -5.42 10.63
C THR A 69 -6.73 -5.14 11.90
N THR A 70 -6.47 -5.87 12.99
CA THR A 70 -7.11 -5.61 14.29
C THR A 70 -6.79 -4.19 14.76
N GLY A 71 -7.83 -3.40 15.06
CA GLY A 71 -7.74 -2.00 15.42
C GLY A 71 -7.62 -1.72 16.90
#